data_AF-A0A0G4H872-F1
#
_entry.id   AF-A0A0G4H872-F1
#
_cell.length_a   1.000
_cell.length_b   1.000
_cell.length_c   1.000
_cell.angle_alpha   90.00
_cell.angle_beta   90.00
_cell.angle_gamma   90.00
#
_symmetry.space_group_name_H-M   'P 1'
#
loop_
_entity.id
_entity.type
_entity.pdbx_description
1 polymer ?
#
loop_
_entity_poly.entity_id
_entity_poly.type
_entity_poly.pdbx_seq_one_letter_code
_entity_poly.pdbx_strand_id
1 'polypeptide(L)'
;MISSSAEQQKIWQVSAGGLHPLVEAYTVGEDYLLDEKFLLPFDIKASKAHAKMLQSIGVLTAQECEVLQKALDEILQLWEKGEFKVPMSMEDGHTAIEAFITAKYGDVGKKIHTGRSRNDQSLVMIRLFMIESVDKQIAFVESVRDSFKEKAKAFVERNLPMPGYTHMQKAMPASVSLWLDSFASAFEDCLPSLRGVRESINQNPLGSAAGFGINHLELDREMTAKELGFARVQSNPLYCGLSRGMFEGRVLDALCGPMVICTRFAVDVMMFTQQEFSFFRLPDEFVTGSSIMPQKKNYDLFEIMRANGRIFFSLQQQVTQVVAGLGSGYHRDLQTTKKAFVEAVKLSESTLVLLKEAVPFLHAVEQNLKASMTEELFVTDEVYRRVAAGEAFRSAYQIVKAEFQEKLKKKQDAQERETNERGEDGEEGDIERGGKRRREA
;
A
#
# COMPACT_ATOMS: atom_id res chain seq x y z
N MET A 1 -31.69 10.12 -20.87
CA MET A 1 -32.75 10.24 -19.85
C MET A 1 -33.58 8.97 -19.90
N ILE A 2 -33.33 8.03 -18.98
CA ILE A 2 -34.08 6.78 -18.91
C ILE A 2 -35.42 7.11 -18.25
N SER A 3 -36.51 6.81 -18.95
CA SER A 3 -37.90 6.98 -18.50
C SER A 3 -38.15 6.21 -17.20
N SER A 4 -38.66 6.91 -16.19
CA SER A 4 -39.11 6.35 -14.92
C SER A 4 -40.53 5.78 -15.06
N SER A 5 -40.68 4.57 -15.59
CA SER A 5 -41.96 3.84 -15.45
C SER A 5 -41.82 2.35 -15.74
N ALA A 6 -41.12 1.66 -14.84
CA ALA A 6 -41.41 0.29 -14.43
C ALA A 6 -40.50 0.03 -13.23
N GLU A 7 -41.05 -0.05 -12.02
CA GLU A 7 -40.33 -0.62 -10.88
C GLU A 7 -40.02 -2.07 -11.24
N GLN A 8 -38.82 -2.31 -11.77
CA GLN A 8 -38.32 -3.67 -11.96
C GLN A 8 -38.19 -4.29 -10.57
N GLN A 9 -39.10 -5.22 -10.28
CA GLN A 9 -39.04 -6.05 -9.08
C GLN A 9 -37.64 -6.70 -9.03
N LYS A 10 -36.91 -6.48 -7.94
CA LYS A 10 -35.55 -7.04 -7.81
C LYS A 10 -35.66 -8.56 -7.77
N ILE A 11 -34.73 -9.24 -8.43
CA ILE A 11 -34.79 -10.69 -8.69
C ILE A 11 -34.85 -11.52 -7.37
N TRP A 12 -34.36 -10.98 -6.27
CA TRP A 12 -34.32 -11.61 -4.95
C TRP A 12 -35.41 -11.13 -3.98
N GLN A 13 -36.31 -10.22 -4.38
CA GLN A 13 -37.38 -9.72 -3.51
C GLN A 13 -38.38 -10.82 -3.15
N VAL A 14 -38.54 -11.07 -1.85
CA VAL A 14 -39.48 -12.06 -1.31
C VAL A 14 -40.91 -11.51 -1.22
N SER A 15 -41.08 -10.17 -1.15
CA SER A 15 -42.39 -9.52 -1.08
C SER A 15 -42.59 -8.57 -2.26
N ALA A 16 -43.85 -8.41 -2.68
CA ALA A 16 -44.24 -7.46 -3.72
C ALA A 16 -44.05 -5.98 -3.30
N GLY A 17 -43.93 -5.71 -1.99
CA GLY A 17 -43.72 -4.37 -1.44
C GLY A 17 -42.25 -3.96 -1.31
N GLY A 18 -41.31 -4.81 -1.72
CA GLY A 18 -39.88 -4.56 -1.58
C GLY A 18 -39.34 -4.75 -0.16
N LEU A 19 -38.08 -4.38 0.05
CA LEU A 19 -37.47 -4.30 1.38
C LEU A 19 -37.89 -3.01 2.08
N HIS A 20 -37.90 -3.04 3.42
CA HIS A 20 -37.99 -1.81 4.20
C HIS A 20 -36.82 -0.88 3.83
N PRO A 21 -37.03 0.43 3.56
CA PRO A 21 -35.98 1.32 3.07
C PRO A 21 -34.73 1.38 3.95
N LEU A 22 -34.88 1.35 5.29
CA LEU A 22 -33.74 1.27 6.21
C LEU A 22 -32.95 -0.05 6.09
N VAL A 23 -33.64 -1.17 5.85
CA VAL A 23 -32.99 -2.48 5.67
C VAL A 23 -32.24 -2.51 4.35
N GLU A 24 -32.85 -2.00 3.28
CA GLU A 24 -32.19 -1.85 1.98
C GLU A 24 -30.96 -0.95 2.09
N ALA A 25 -31.09 0.22 2.73
CA ALA A 25 -29.95 1.11 2.91
C ALA A 25 -28.81 0.49 3.72
N TYR A 26 -29.14 -0.24 4.77
CA TYR A 26 -28.17 -0.92 5.62
C TYR A 26 -27.47 -2.09 4.90
N THR A 27 -28.21 -2.87 4.11
CA THR A 27 -27.69 -4.09 3.45
C THR A 27 -26.97 -3.81 2.13
N VAL A 28 -27.32 -2.72 1.44
CA VAL A 28 -26.58 -2.24 0.26
C VAL A 28 -25.29 -1.53 0.69
N GLY A 29 -25.37 -0.66 1.71
CA GLY A 29 -24.23 0.12 2.17
C GLY A 29 -23.58 0.93 1.04
N GLU A 30 -22.27 0.78 0.87
CA GLU A 30 -21.48 1.46 -0.17
C GLU A 30 -21.07 0.53 -1.34
N ASP A 31 -21.67 -0.66 -1.43
CA ASP A 31 -21.24 -1.70 -2.38
C ASP A 31 -21.36 -1.22 -3.84
N TYR A 32 -22.48 -0.60 -4.18
CA TYR A 32 -22.73 -0.01 -5.50
C TYR A 32 -21.70 1.06 -5.89
N LEU A 33 -21.19 1.85 -4.93
CA LEU A 33 -20.18 2.88 -5.20
C LEU A 33 -18.82 2.27 -5.50
N LEU A 34 -18.46 1.19 -4.80
CA LEU A 34 -17.22 0.46 -5.04
C LEU A 34 -17.27 -0.24 -6.40
N ASP A 35 -18.42 -0.82 -6.74
CA ASP A 35 -18.64 -1.43 -8.03
C ASP A 35 -18.56 -0.39 -9.15
N GLU A 36 -19.30 0.72 -9.05
CA GLU A 36 -19.25 1.83 -10.01
C GLU A 36 -17.82 2.36 -10.17
N LYS A 37 -17.08 2.54 -9.07
CA LYS A 37 -15.79 3.25 -9.14
C LYS A 37 -14.62 2.35 -9.53
N PHE A 38 -14.65 1.07 -9.14
CA PHE A 38 -13.46 0.23 -9.22
C PHE A 38 -13.68 -1.15 -9.85
N LEU A 39 -14.86 -1.76 -9.71
CA LEU A 39 -15.02 -3.19 -10.01
C LEU A 39 -15.78 -3.50 -11.30
N LEU A 40 -16.57 -2.54 -11.82
CA LEU A 40 -17.40 -2.73 -13.02
C LEU A 40 -16.63 -3.31 -14.24
N PRO A 41 -15.40 -2.84 -14.58
CA PRO A 41 -14.67 -3.40 -15.72
C PRO A 41 -14.39 -4.90 -15.60
N PHE A 42 -14.21 -5.40 -14.36
CA PHE A 42 -13.92 -6.80 -14.10
C PHE A 42 -15.19 -7.67 -14.20
N ASP A 43 -16.35 -7.15 -13.81
CA ASP A 43 -17.63 -7.84 -14.03
C ASP A 43 -17.99 -7.88 -15.53
N ILE A 44 -17.75 -6.79 -16.25
CA ILE A 44 -17.93 -6.74 -17.70
C ILE A 44 -17.04 -7.80 -18.36
N LYS A 45 -15.74 -7.85 -18.01
CA LYS A 45 -14.80 -8.85 -18.52
C LYS A 45 -15.27 -10.29 -18.23
N ALA A 46 -15.68 -10.56 -16.99
CA ALA A 46 -16.22 -11.86 -16.60
C ALA A 46 -17.51 -12.23 -17.36
N SER A 47 -18.41 -11.26 -17.54
CA SER A 47 -19.68 -11.43 -18.25
C SER A 47 -19.47 -11.68 -19.75
N LYS A 48 -18.47 -11.06 -20.37
CA LYS A 48 -18.09 -11.34 -21.77
C LYS A 48 -17.63 -12.79 -21.95
N ALA A 49 -16.78 -13.28 -21.04
CA ALA A 49 -16.32 -14.67 -21.06
C ALA A 49 -17.46 -15.66 -20.80
N HIS A 50 -18.35 -15.34 -19.86
CA HIS A 50 -19.54 -16.14 -19.56
C HIS A 50 -20.46 -16.27 -20.78
N ALA A 51 -20.76 -15.16 -21.46
CA ALA A 51 -21.60 -15.18 -22.67
C ALA A 51 -21.00 -16.06 -23.78
N LYS A 52 -19.68 -16.00 -24.01
CA LYS A 52 -19.01 -16.88 -24.98
C LYS A 52 -19.11 -18.36 -24.59
N MET A 53 -19.00 -18.68 -23.30
CA MET A 53 -19.19 -20.05 -22.82
C MET A 53 -20.65 -20.51 -22.96
N LEU A 54 -21.63 -19.65 -22.67
CA LEU A 54 -23.04 -19.98 -22.90
C LEU A 54 -23.34 -20.25 -24.38
N GLN A 55 -22.67 -19.54 -25.30
CA GLN A 55 -22.75 -19.82 -26.72
C GLN A 55 -22.15 -21.19 -27.07
N SER A 56 -20.99 -21.54 -26.50
CA SER A 56 -20.30 -22.80 -26.82
C SER A 56 -21.11 -24.04 -26.41
N ILE A 57 -21.95 -23.92 -25.39
CA ILE A 57 -22.86 -24.98 -24.92
C ILE A 57 -24.29 -24.86 -25.48
N GLY A 58 -24.52 -23.96 -26.44
CA GLY A 58 -25.80 -23.83 -27.15
C GLY A 58 -26.93 -23.14 -26.39
N VAL A 59 -26.65 -22.52 -25.23
CA VAL A 59 -27.63 -21.70 -24.49
C VAL A 59 -27.91 -20.38 -25.22
N LEU A 60 -26.88 -19.80 -25.83
CA LEU A 60 -26.98 -18.61 -26.67
C LEU A 60 -26.72 -18.97 -28.12
N THR A 61 -27.50 -18.39 -29.02
CA THR A 61 -27.16 -18.36 -30.45
C THR A 61 -25.95 -17.44 -30.68
N ALA A 62 -25.28 -17.58 -31.83
CA ALA A 62 -24.17 -16.70 -32.21
C ALA A 62 -24.58 -15.22 -32.22
N GLN A 63 -25.78 -14.93 -32.75
CA GLN A 63 -26.34 -13.58 -32.80
C GLN A 63 -26.59 -13.01 -31.41
N GLU A 64 -27.15 -13.80 -30.50
CA GLU A 64 -27.38 -13.38 -29.11
C GLU A 64 -26.07 -13.11 -28.36
N CYS A 65 -25.05 -13.95 -28.56
CA CYS A 65 -23.73 -13.71 -27.99
C CYS A 65 -23.12 -12.42 -28.53
N GLU A 66 -23.17 -12.17 -29.83
CA GLU A 66 -22.67 -10.92 -30.43
C GLU A 66 -23.37 -9.67 -29.84
N VAL A 67 -24.70 -9.73 -29.66
CA VAL A 67 -25.47 -8.67 -29.01
C VAL A 67 -24.99 -8.42 -27.59
N LEU A 68 -24.77 -9.47 -26.79
CA LEU A 68 -24.24 -9.33 -25.43
C LEU A 68 -22.82 -8.75 -25.41
N GLN A 69 -21.93 -9.19 -26.30
CA GLN A 69 -20.57 -8.63 -26.39
C GLN A 69 -20.62 -7.13 -26.68
N LYS A 70 -21.44 -6.71 -27.66
CA LYS A 70 -21.62 -5.29 -28.01
C LYS A 70 -22.20 -4.48 -26.86
N ALA A 71 -23.20 -5.01 -26.16
CA ALA A 71 -23.82 -4.33 -25.03
C ALA A 71 -22.83 -4.12 -23.88
N LEU A 72 -22.02 -5.14 -23.58
CA LEU A 72 -20.97 -5.09 -22.56
C LEU A 72 -19.85 -4.10 -22.92
N ASP A 73 -19.47 -4.02 -24.20
CA ASP A 73 -18.51 -3.01 -24.69
C ASP A 73 -19.06 -1.59 -24.59
N GLU A 74 -20.36 -1.39 -24.85
CA GLU A 74 -21.00 -0.09 -24.67
C GLU A 74 -21.01 0.34 -23.19
N ILE A 75 -21.34 -0.57 -22.27
CA ILE A 75 -21.28 -0.29 -20.83
C ILE A 75 -19.87 0.12 -20.42
N LEU A 76 -18.84 -0.59 -20.90
CA LEU A 76 -17.45 -0.26 -20.61
C LEU A 76 -17.09 1.16 -21.10
N GLN A 77 -17.49 1.52 -22.33
CA GLN A 77 -17.26 2.87 -22.87
C GLN A 77 -17.98 3.96 -22.08
N LEU A 78 -19.21 3.70 -21.62
CA LEU A 78 -19.95 4.63 -20.76
C LEU A 78 -19.27 4.76 -19.39
N TRP A 79 -18.75 3.66 -18.83
CA TRP A 79 -18.02 3.66 -17.58
C TRP A 79 -16.72 4.45 -17.67
N GLU A 80 -15.93 4.28 -18.74
CA GLU A 80 -14.69 5.02 -18.99
C GLU A 80 -14.92 6.53 -19.08
N LYS A 81 -16.10 6.96 -19.53
CA LYS A 81 -16.53 8.38 -19.57
C LYS A 81 -17.15 8.88 -18.26
N GLY A 82 -17.33 8.00 -17.26
CA GLY A 82 -18.03 8.31 -16.02
C GLY A 82 -19.55 8.48 -16.18
N GLU A 83 -20.12 8.00 -17.28
CA GLU A 83 -21.53 8.13 -17.66
C GLU A 83 -22.38 6.92 -17.25
N PHE A 84 -21.76 5.75 -17.05
CA PHE A 84 -22.47 4.58 -16.50
C PHE A 84 -22.55 4.68 -14.98
N LYS A 85 -23.77 4.86 -14.46
CA LYS A 85 -24.04 4.97 -13.02
C LYS A 85 -24.69 3.72 -12.47
N VAL A 86 -24.26 3.32 -11.28
CA VAL A 86 -24.89 2.24 -10.51
C VAL A 86 -25.70 2.92 -9.41
N PRO A 87 -27.01 3.14 -9.57
CA PRO A 87 -27.79 3.75 -8.51
C PRO A 87 -27.94 2.76 -7.35
N MET A 88 -28.05 3.28 -6.13
CA MET A 88 -28.29 2.47 -4.92
C MET A 88 -29.52 1.56 -5.04
N SER A 89 -30.54 1.98 -5.79
CA SER A 89 -31.73 1.17 -6.08
C SER A 89 -31.41 -0.10 -6.87
N MET A 90 -30.27 -0.19 -7.56
CA MET A 90 -29.80 -1.40 -8.22
C MET A 90 -28.95 -2.30 -7.31
N GLU A 91 -28.64 -1.88 -6.07
CA GLU A 91 -27.81 -2.59 -5.08
C GLU A 91 -26.33 -2.79 -5.48
N ASP A 92 -26.06 -3.28 -6.70
CA ASP A 92 -24.74 -3.67 -7.17
C ASP A 92 -24.55 -3.41 -8.67
N GLY A 93 -23.29 -3.49 -9.13
CA GLY A 93 -22.95 -3.34 -10.55
C GLY A 93 -23.53 -4.46 -11.41
N HIS A 94 -23.65 -5.65 -10.84
CA HIS A 94 -24.16 -6.84 -11.52
C HIS A 94 -25.60 -6.65 -12.03
N THR A 95 -26.45 -6.06 -11.19
CA THR A 95 -27.86 -5.77 -11.47
C THR A 95 -27.99 -4.59 -12.42
N ALA A 96 -27.15 -3.56 -12.26
CA ALA A 96 -27.13 -2.43 -13.19
C ALA A 96 -26.75 -2.86 -14.63
N ILE A 97 -25.78 -3.76 -14.80
CA ILE A 97 -25.41 -4.32 -16.10
C ILE A 97 -26.58 -5.08 -16.72
N GLU A 98 -27.20 -5.98 -15.96
CA GLU A 98 -28.33 -6.78 -16.44
C GLU A 98 -29.54 -5.92 -16.81
N ALA A 99 -29.85 -4.91 -15.99
CA ALA A 99 -30.92 -3.95 -16.24
C ALA A 99 -30.66 -3.14 -17.51
N PHE A 100 -29.43 -2.65 -17.71
CA PHE A 100 -29.05 -1.91 -18.92
C PHE A 100 -29.21 -2.77 -20.17
N ILE A 101 -28.67 -3.99 -20.16
CA ILE A 101 -28.74 -4.89 -21.32
C ILE A 101 -30.20 -5.26 -21.61
N THR A 102 -30.98 -5.59 -20.58
CA THR A 102 -32.39 -5.97 -20.75
C THR A 102 -33.23 -4.82 -21.28
N ALA A 103 -33.03 -3.61 -20.75
CA ALA A 103 -33.78 -2.42 -21.20
C ALA A 103 -33.47 -2.05 -22.66
N LYS A 104 -32.22 -2.26 -23.10
CA LYS A 104 -31.77 -1.83 -24.44
C LYS A 104 -31.86 -2.92 -25.51
N TYR A 105 -31.61 -4.18 -25.15
CA TYR A 105 -31.48 -5.31 -26.06
C TYR A 105 -32.52 -6.42 -25.83
N GLY A 106 -33.43 -6.24 -24.87
CA GLY A 106 -34.55 -7.15 -24.62
C GLY A 106 -34.12 -8.43 -23.90
N ASP A 107 -34.83 -9.53 -24.18
CA ASP A 107 -34.76 -10.76 -23.38
C ASP A 107 -33.39 -11.46 -23.41
N VAL A 108 -32.50 -11.11 -24.35
CA VAL A 108 -31.12 -11.61 -24.35
C VAL A 108 -30.38 -11.23 -23.05
N GLY A 109 -30.71 -10.07 -22.46
CA GLY A 109 -30.17 -9.63 -21.18
C GLY A 109 -30.52 -10.58 -20.03
N LYS A 110 -31.68 -11.25 -20.09
CA LYS A 110 -32.09 -12.24 -19.08
C LYS A 110 -31.33 -13.56 -19.23
N LYS A 111 -30.89 -13.91 -20.44
CA LYS A 111 -30.14 -15.15 -20.70
C LYS A 111 -28.70 -15.11 -20.18
N ILE A 112 -28.11 -13.94 -19.98
CA ILE A 112 -26.72 -13.83 -19.50
C ILE A 112 -26.53 -14.39 -18.08
N HIS A 113 -27.61 -14.51 -17.30
CA HIS A 113 -27.56 -15.08 -15.94
C HIS A 113 -27.62 -16.62 -15.92
N THR A 114 -27.90 -17.28 -17.05
CA THR A 114 -28.01 -18.74 -17.10
C THR A 114 -26.71 -19.40 -16.62
N GLY A 115 -26.82 -20.37 -15.70
CA GLY A 115 -25.67 -21.10 -15.16
C GLY A 115 -24.79 -20.31 -14.19
N ARG A 116 -25.21 -19.11 -13.75
CA ARG A 116 -24.44 -18.22 -12.88
C ARG A 116 -25.24 -17.87 -11.62
N SER A 117 -24.55 -17.49 -10.55
CA SER A 117 -25.10 -16.89 -9.35
C SER A 117 -24.44 -15.54 -9.10
N ARG A 118 -25.06 -14.67 -8.30
CA ARG A 118 -24.35 -13.48 -7.80
C ARG A 118 -23.14 -13.85 -6.94
N ASN A 119 -23.14 -15.02 -6.30
CA ASN A 119 -22.00 -15.49 -5.49
C ASN A 119 -20.75 -15.64 -6.37
N ASP A 120 -20.77 -16.51 -7.38
CA ASP A 120 -19.60 -16.75 -8.21
C ASP A 120 -19.28 -15.59 -9.17
N GLN A 121 -20.29 -14.82 -9.59
CA GLN A 121 -20.08 -13.57 -10.32
C GLN A 121 -19.29 -12.54 -9.50
N SER A 122 -19.67 -12.33 -8.23
CA SER A 122 -18.93 -11.43 -7.33
C SER A 122 -17.51 -11.95 -7.06
N LEU A 123 -17.35 -13.27 -6.90
CA LEU A 123 -16.04 -13.90 -6.69
C LEU A 123 -15.09 -13.72 -7.88
N VAL A 124 -15.55 -13.93 -9.11
CA VAL A 124 -14.67 -13.76 -10.27
C VAL A 124 -14.34 -12.29 -10.49
N MET A 125 -15.28 -11.38 -10.27
CA MET A 125 -15.06 -9.93 -10.35
C MET A 125 -13.96 -9.48 -9.39
N ILE A 126 -14.08 -9.80 -8.10
CA ILE A 126 -13.04 -9.43 -7.14
C ILE A 126 -11.72 -10.13 -7.47
N ARG A 127 -11.75 -11.37 -7.99
CA ARG A 127 -10.53 -12.13 -8.24
C ARG A 127 -9.69 -11.52 -9.34
N LEU A 128 -10.34 -11.08 -10.41
CA LEU A 128 -9.68 -10.37 -11.49
C LEU A 128 -9.11 -9.03 -10.99
N PHE A 129 -9.86 -8.30 -10.16
CA PHE A 129 -9.35 -7.08 -9.51
C PHE A 129 -8.13 -7.36 -8.61
N MET A 130 -8.15 -8.43 -7.81
CA MET A 130 -7.03 -8.84 -6.96
C MET A 130 -5.79 -9.17 -7.79
N ILE A 131 -5.95 -9.93 -8.87
CA ILE A 131 -4.87 -10.29 -9.77
C ILE A 131 -4.21 -9.03 -10.35
N GLU A 132 -5.01 -8.14 -10.94
CA GLU A 132 -4.48 -6.90 -11.53
C GLU A 132 -3.84 -6.00 -10.46
N SER A 133 -4.44 -5.93 -9.27
CA SER A 133 -3.90 -5.17 -8.16
C SER A 133 -2.54 -5.72 -7.73
N VAL A 134 -2.41 -7.04 -7.54
CA VAL A 134 -1.13 -7.65 -7.14
C VAL A 134 -0.07 -7.46 -8.23
N ASP A 135 -0.43 -7.59 -9.51
CA ASP A 135 0.50 -7.35 -10.62
C ASP A 135 1.03 -5.90 -10.60
N LYS A 136 0.15 -4.92 -10.35
CA LYS A 136 0.57 -3.51 -10.16
C LYS A 136 1.44 -3.33 -8.92
N GLN A 137 1.09 -3.96 -7.80
CA GLN A 137 1.84 -3.85 -6.55
C GLN A 137 3.26 -4.44 -6.68
N ILE A 138 3.42 -5.57 -7.39
CA ILE A 138 4.73 -6.11 -7.72
C ILE A 138 5.56 -5.07 -8.49
N ALA A 139 5.00 -4.48 -9.55
CA ALA A 139 5.68 -3.46 -10.34
C ALA A 139 6.03 -2.21 -9.52
N PHE A 140 5.15 -1.75 -8.62
CA PHE A 140 5.43 -0.63 -7.73
C PHE A 140 6.55 -0.95 -6.75
N VAL A 141 6.54 -2.13 -6.13
CA VAL A 141 7.61 -2.55 -5.21
C VAL A 141 8.95 -2.68 -5.93
N GLU A 142 8.96 -3.27 -7.14
CA GLU A 142 10.17 -3.31 -7.98
C GLU A 142 10.68 -1.90 -8.32
N SER A 143 9.78 -0.99 -8.68
CA SER A 143 10.14 0.39 -9.02
C SER A 143 10.69 1.17 -7.81
N VAL A 144 10.08 1.01 -6.63
CA VAL A 144 10.57 1.63 -5.39
C VAL A 144 11.95 1.06 -5.04
N ARG A 145 12.09 -0.26 -5.07
CA ARG A 145 13.37 -0.94 -4.83
C ARG A 145 14.46 -0.40 -5.75
N ASP A 146 14.19 -0.31 -7.04
CA ASP A 146 15.17 0.14 -8.03
C ASP A 146 15.52 1.62 -7.82
N SER A 147 14.55 2.46 -7.45
CA SER A 147 14.83 3.84 -7.04
C SER A 147 15.76 3.93 -5.83
N PHE A 148 15.62 3.05 -4.84
CA PHE A 148 16.55 2.99 -3.70
C PHE A 148 17.94 2.49 -4.13
N LYS A 149 18.03 1.46 -4.97
CA LYS A 149 19.31 0.94 -5.50
C LYS A 149 20.06 2.01 -6.28
N GLU A 150 19.39 2.72 -7.17
CA GLU A 150 19.97 3.81 -7.96
C GLU A 150 20.47 4.94 -7.06
N LYS A 151 19.66 5.33 -6.08
CA LYS A 151 20.04 6.38 -5.12
C LYS A 151 21.23 5.95 -4.27
N ALA A 152 21.24 4.72 -3.76
CA ALA A 152 22.36 4.16 -3.00
C ALA A 152 23.64 4.15 -3.84
N LYS A 153 23.59 3.66 -5.08
CA LYS A 153 24.71 3.64 -6.02
C LYS A 153 25.32 5.02 -6.24
N ALA A 154 24.48 6.05 -6.43
CA ALA A 154 24.95 7.43 -6.59
C ALA A 154 25.73 7.97 -5.36
N PHE A 155 25.53 7.38 -4.17
CA PHE A 155 26.30 7.71 -2.96
C PHE A 155 27.51 6.80 -2.73
N VAL A 156 27.54 5.59 -3.29
CA VAL A 156 28.74 4.72 -3.27
C VAL A 156 29.91 5.46 -3.93
N GLU A 157 29.69 6.05 -5.10
CA GLU A 157 30.71 6.78 -5.86
C GLU A 157 31.27 7.99 -5.09
N ARG A 158 30.47 8.56 -4.16
CA ARG A 158 30.85 9.72 -3.34
C ARG A 158 31.50 9.32 -2.02
N ASN A 159 31.42 8.05 -1.63
CA ASN A 159 31.86 7.52 -0.34
C ASN A 159 31.43 8.42 0.85
N LEU A 160 30.15 8.81 0.88
CA LEU A 160 29.65 9.78 1.86
C LEU A 160 29.36 9.08 3.21
N PRO A 161 30.14 9.36 4.28
CA PRO A 161 29.94 8.71 5.57
C PRO A 161 28.71 9.24 6.28
N MET A 162 28.17 8.41 7.16
CA MET A 162 27.04 8.73 8.03
C MET A 162 27.20 7.99 9.36
N PRO A 163 26.83 8.56 10.51
CA PRO A 163 26.80 7.78 11.75
C PRO A 163 25.75 6.67 11.64
N GLY A 164 26.12 5.44 12.01
CA GLY A 164 25.15 4.38 12.26
C GLY A 164 24.43 4.65 13.58
N TYR A 165 23.14 4.31 13.65
CA TYR A 165 22.32 4.51 14.84
C TYR A 165 21.79 3.20 15.38
N THR A 166 21.96 2.97 16.68
CA THR A 166 21.30 1.91 17.44
C THR A 166 20.70 2.51 18.70
N HIS A 167 19.45 2.22 19.03
CA HIS A 167 18.73 2.86 20.14
C HIS A 167 18.72 4.40 20.05
N MET A 168 18.71 4.94 18.82
CA MET A 168 18.85 6.38 18.53
C MET A 168 20.16 7.02 19.02
N GLN A 169 21.15 6.21 19.38
CA GLN A 169 22.50 6.66 19.73
C GLN A 169 23.46 6.38 18.59
N LYS A 170 24.43 7.27 18.41
CA LYS A 170 25.57 7.07 17.51
C LYS A 170 26.31 5.79 17.91
N ALA A 171 26.50 4.89 16.97
CA ALA A 171 27.14 3.59 17.16
C ALA A 171 28.48 3.53 16.41
N MET A 172 28.52 2.88 15.26
CA MET A 172 29.70 2.77 14.39
C MET A 172 29.52 3.60 13.13
N PRO A 173 30.60 3.94 12.41
CA PRO A 173 30.52 4.57 11.09
C PRO A 173 29.72 3.70 10.13
N ALA A 174 28.87 4.35 9.36
CA ALA A 174 28.14 3.80 8.23
C ALA A 174 28.31 4.73 7.02
N SER A 175 27.53 4.51 5.97
CA SER A 175 27.45 5.41 4.83
C SER A 175 26.01 5.63 4.41
N VAL A 176 25.76 6.75 3.73
CA VAL A 176 24.43 7.03 3.16
C VAL A 176 24.02 5.93 2.17
N SER A 177 24.97 5.40 1.39
CA SER A 177 24.70 4.29 0.48
C SER A 177 24.27 3.02 1.20
N LEU A 178 24.93 2.67 2.31
CA LEU A 178 24.58 1.48 3.10
C LEU A 178 23.18 1.60 3.70
N TRP A 179 22.83 2.78 4.22
CA TRP A 179 21.49 3.04 4.76
C TRP A 179 20.40 2.90 3.67
N LEU A 180 20.58 3.51 2.50
CA LEU A 180 19.61 3.43 1.40
C LEU A 180 19.51 2.02 0.81
N ASP A 181 20.63 1.32 0.66
CA ASP A 181 20.67 -0.05 0.13
C ASP A 181 19.97 -1.05 1.06
N SER A 182 19.92 -0.75 2.37
CA SER A 182 19.14 -1.57 3.32
C SER A 182 17.64 -1.57 3.01
N PHE A 183 17.07 -0.44 2.55
CA PHE A 183 15.66 -0.37 2.13
C PHE A 183 15.44 -1.06 0.79
N ALA A 184 16.35 -0.92 -0.16
CA ALA A 184 16.31 -1.68 -1.42
C ALA A 184 16.26 -3.19 -1.14
N SER A 185 17.15 -3.68 -0.27
CA SER A 185 17.18 -5.09 0.12
C SER A 185 15.88 -5.53 0.79
N ALA A 186 15.32 -4.72 1.69
CA ALA A 186 14.04 -5.02 2.35
C ALA A 186 12.86 -5.11 1.36
N PHE A 187 12.81 -4.23 0.33
CA PHE A 187 11.78 -4.32 -0.71
C PHE A 187 11.97 -5.52 -1.63
N GLU A 188 13.21 -5.92 -1.94
CA GLU A 188 13.49 -7.16 -2.69
C GLU A 188 12.91 -8.39 -1.96
N ASP A 189 13.09 -8.47 -0.64
CA ASP A 189 12.58 -9.57 0.19
C ASP A 189 11.04 -9.65 0.24
N CYS A 190 10.33 -8.59 -0.15
CA CYS A 190 8.87 -8.59 -0.22
C CYS A 190 8.33 -9.28 -1.48
N LEU A 191 9.11 -9.31 -2.57
CA LEU A 191 8.65 -9.78 -3.88
C LEU A 191 8.26 -11.26 -3.92
N PRO A 192 8.98 -12.20 -3.25
CA PRO A 192 8.57 -13.61 -3.20
C PRO A 192 7.17 -13.81 -2.63
N SER A 193 6.78 -13.06 -1.58
CA SER A 193 5.45 -13.15 -0.98
C SER A 193 4.36 -12.66 -1.94
N LEU A 194 4.60 -11.52 -2.60
CA LEU A 194 3.67 -10.97 -3.60
C LEU A 194 3.48 -11.90 -4.81
N ARG A 195 4.57 -12.46 -5.32
CA ARG A 195 4.52 -13.44 -6.43
C ARG A 195 3.83 -14.74 -6.00
N GLY A 196 4.08 -15.19 -4.78
CA GLY A 196 3.43 -16.38 -4.21
C GLY A 196 1.92 -16.20 -4.05
N VAL A 197 1.45 -15.06 -3.52
CA VAL A 197 0.01 -14.81 -3.44
C VAL A 197 -0.60 -14.67 -4.83
N ARG A 198 0.09 -14.02 -5.77
CA ARG A 198 -0.36 -13.89 -7.17
C ARG A 198 -0.62 -15.23 -7.83
N GLU A 199 0.27 -16.20 -7.61
CA GLU A 199 0.11 -17.57 -8.10
C GLU A 199 -1.06 -18.27 -7.39
N SER A 200 -1.12 -18.17 -6.06
CA SER A 200 -2.16 -18.82 -5.25
C SER A 200 -3.57 -18.36 -5.63
N ILE A 201 -3.77 -17.06 -5.91
CA ILE A 201 -5.09 -16.52 -6.25
C ILE A 201 -5.44 -16.75 -7.73
N ASN A 202 -4.51 -17.20 -8.58
CA ASN A 202 -4.73 -17.34 -10.02
C ASN A 202 -5.60 -18.56 -10.39
N GLN A 203 -6.85 -18.56 -9.91
CA GLN A 203 -7.80 -19.66 -10.06
C GLN A 203 -9.19 -19.08 -10.33
N ASN A 204 -9.88 -19.59 -11.35
CA ASN A 204 -11.19 -19.12 -11.78
C ASN A 204 -12.32 -19.71 -10.91
N PRO A 205 -13.08 -18.91 -10.14
CA PRO A 205 -14.23 -19.40 -9.39
C PRO A 205 -15.52 -19.51 -10.23
N LEU A 206 -15.57 -18.88 -11.42
CA LEU A 206 -16.78 -18.83 -12.24
C LEU A 206 -17.29 -20.23 -12.61
N GLY A 207 -18.62 -20.40 -12.56
CA GLY A 207 -19.29 -21.68 -12.76
C GLY A 207 -19.45 -22.50 -11.47
N SER A 208 -19.04 -21.98 -10.30
CA SER A 208 -19.45 -22.57 -9.01
C SER A 208 -20.90 -22.27 -8.64
N ALA A 209 -21.56 -21.35 -9.38
CA ALA A 209 -22.90 -20.87 -9.11
C ALA A 209 -23.04 -20.43 -7.64
N ALA A 210 -24.07 -20.89 -6.93
CA ALA A 210 -24.27 -20.56 -5.52
C ALA A 210 -23.23 -21.18 -4.56
N GLY A 211 -22.30 -21.99 -5.07
CA GLY A 211 -21.29 -22.74 -4.30
C GLY A 211 -21.36 -24.26 -4.48
N PHE A 212 -22.24 -24.75 -5.36
CA PHE A 212 -22.54 -26.17 -5.52
C PHE A 212 -22.45 -26.66 -6.97
N GLY A 213 -22.11 -25.78 -7.92
CA GLY A 213 -22.21 -26.07 -9.35
C GLY A 213 -23.67 -26.16 -9.83
N ILE A 214 -23.86 -26.61 -11.08
CA ILE A 214 -25.17 -26.81 -11.71
C ILE A 214 -25.21 -28.21 -12.35
N ASN A 215 -26.05 -29.11 -11.82
CA ASN A 215 -26.06 -30.52 -12.25
C ASN A 215 -26.69 -30.76 -13.64
N HIS A 216 -27.47 -29.81 -14.15
CA HIS A 216 -28.23 -29.97 -15.41
C HIS A 216 -27.74 -29.06 -16.54
N LEU A 217 -26.60 -28.41 -16.35
CA LEU A 217 -25.99 -27.53 -17.33
C LEU A 217 -24.48 -27.72 -17.26
N GLU A 218 -23.92 -28.36 -18.29
CA GLU A 218 -22.49 -28.67 -18.37
C GLU A 218 -21.71 -27.42 -18.76
N LEU A 219 -21.40 -26.57 -17.78
CA LEU A 219 -20.62 -25.34 -17.98
C LEU A 219 -19.17 -25.66 -18.34
N ASP A 220 -18.65 -25.06 -19.42
CA ASP A 220 -17.24 -25.14 -19.77
C ASP A 220 -16.40 -24.14 -18.93
N ARG A 221 -16.06 -24.55 -17.71
CA ARG A 221 -15.26 -23.75 -16.77
C ARG A 221 -13.82 -23.55 -17.26
N GLU A 222 -13.28 -24.50 -18.02
CA GLU A 222 -11.93 -24.39 -18.58
C GLU A 222 -11.87 -23.32 -19.68
N MET A 223 -12.90 -23.24 -20.53
CA MET A 223 -13.04 -22.17 -21.52
C MET A 223 -13.04 -20.79 -20.85
N THR A 224 -13.85 -20.60 -19.80
CA THR A 224 -13.87 -19.31 -19.09
C THR A 224 -12.57 -19.00 -18.36
N ALA A 225 -11.90 -20.03 -17.80
CA ALA A 225 -10.58 -19.83 -17.17
C ALA A 225 -9.55 -19.34 -18.19
N LYS A 226 -9.49 -19.98 -19.37
CA LYS A 226 -8.62 -19.58 -20.48
C LYS A 226 -8.94 -18.18 -20.99
N GLU A 227 -10.21 -17.88 -21.25
CA GLU A 227 -10.65 -16.59 -21.78
C GLU A 227 -10.32 -15.43 -20.82
N LEU A 228 -10.42 -15.67 -19.51
CA LEU A 228 -10.13 -14.66 -18.49
C LEU A 228 -8.65 -14.57 -18.10
N GLY A 229 -7.80 -15.49 -18.60
CA GLY A 229 -6.37 -15.54 -18.31
C GLY A 229 -6.02 -16.15 -16.96
N PHE A 230 -6.91 -16.96 -16.38
CA PHE A 230 -6.60 -17.71 -15.16
C PHE A 230 -5.67 -18.89 -15.45
N ALA A 231 -4.82 -19.24 -14.48
CA ALA A 231 -3.94 -20.41 -14.63
C ALA A 231 -4.70 -21.74 -14.54
N ARG A 232 -5.83 -21.78 -13.82
CA ARG A 232 -6.67 -22.97 -13.67
C ARG A 232 -8.08 -22.61 -13.20
N VAL A 233 -8.98 -23.58 -13.26
CA VAL A 233 -10.26 -23.56 -12.53
C VAL A 233 -10.03 -23.78 -11.03
N GLN A 234 -10.78 -23.07 -10.18
CA GLN A 234 -10.87 -23.41 -8.76
C GLN A 234 -11.80 -24.64 -8.63
N SER A 235 -11.20 -25.81 -8.41
CA SER A 235 -11.84 -27.11 -8.63
C SER A 235 -13.08 -27.34 -7.77
N ASN A 236 -12.98 -27.11 -6.46
CA ASN A 236 -14.07 -27.37 -5.53
C ASN A 236 -15.03 -26.15 -5.46
N PRO A 237 -16.33 -26.30 -5.83
CA PRO A 237 -17.28 -25.20 -5.86
C PRO A 237 -17.63 -24.66 -4.46
N LEU A 238 -17.63 -25.50 -3.42
CA LEU A 238 -17.78 -25.05 -2.03
C LEU A 238 -16.58 -24.22 -1.59
N TYR A 239 -15.38 -24.64 -2.00
CA TYR A 239 -14.16 -23.88 -1.72
C TYR A 239 -14.17 -22.52 -2.43
N CYS A 240 -14.83 -22.36 -3.58
CA CYS A 240 -14.98 -21.05 -4.22
C CYS A 240 -15.63 -20.05 -3.25
N GLY A 241 -16.77 -20.42 -2.65
CA GLY A 241 -17.42 -19.63 -1.61
C GLY A 241 -16.56 -19.45 -0.36
N LEU A 242 -15.99 -20.54 0.17
CA LEU A 242 -15.15 -20.50 1.39
C LEU A 242 -13.92 -19.60 1.23
N SER A 243 -13.34 -19.51 0.04
CA SER A 243 -12.13 -18.74 -0.23
C SER A 243 -12.35 -17.22 -0.28
N ARG A 244 -13.61 -16.77 -0.30
CA ARG A 244 -13.96 -15.35 -0.27
C ARG A 244 -13.54 -14.72 1.06
N GLY A 245 -12.93 -13.55 1.00
CA GLY A 245 -12.31 -12.89 2.14
C GLY A 245 -10.94 -13.48 2.51
N MET A 246 -10.73 -14.80 2.36
CA MET A 246 -9.42 -15.42 2.64
C MET A 246 -8.35 -14.97 1.64
N PHE A 247 -8.67 -14.90 0.34
CA PHE A 247 -7.71 -14.46 -0.65
C PHE A 247 -7.43 -12.96 -0.58
N GLU A 248 -8.44 -12.16 -0.26
CA GLU A 248 -8.31 -10.73 0.05
C GLU A 248 -7.34 -10.54 1.23
N GLY A 249 -7.56 -11.29 2.32
CA GLY A 249 -6.66 -11.29 3.48
C GLY A 249 -5.21 -11.64 3.10
N ARG A 250 -4.99 -12.72 2.34
CA ARG A 250 -3.64 -13.11 1.88
C ARG A 250 -2.96 -12.04 1.01
N VAL A 251 -3.73 -11.35 0.17
CA VAL A 251 -3.19 -10.23 -0.64
C VAL A 251 -2.75 -9.10 0.28
N LEU A 252 -3.57 -8.73 1.27
CA LEU A 252 -3.19 -7.69 2.24
C LEU A 252 -2.00 -8.12 3.11
N ASP A 253 -1.91 -9.39 3.50
CA ASP A 253 -0.77 -9.94 4.24
C ASP A 253 0.55 -9.80 3.44
N ALA A 254 0.52 -10.05 2.13
CA ALA A 254 1.67 -9.87 1.25
C ALA A 254 2.09 -8.40 1.10
N LEU A 255 1.16 -7.46 1.30
CA LEU A 255 1.41 -6.01 1.27
C LEU A 255 1.87 -5.42 2.62
N CYS A 256 1.78 -6.19 3.71
CA CYS A 256 2.26 -5.75 5.03
C CYS A 256 3.75 -5.37 5.00
N GLY A 257 4.60 -6.20 4.38
CA GLY A 257 6.05 -5.96 4.28
C GLY A 257 6.38 -4.59 3.65
N PRO A 258 5.95 -4.32 2.40
CA PRO A 258 6.13 -3.03 1.76
C PRO A 258 5.65 -1.85 2.61
N MET A 259 4.47 -1.95 3.24
CA MET A 259 3.93 -0.87 4.06
C MET A 259 4.73 -0.63 5.34
N VAL A 260 5.26 -1.68 5.99
CA VAL A 260 6.19 -1.52 7.12
C VAL A 260 7.44 -0.77 6.68
N ILE A 261 8.04 -1.16 5.55
CA ILE A 261 9.27 -0.54 5.06
C ILE A 261 9.07 0.94 4.78
N CYS A 262 7.97 1.32 4.10
CA CYS A 262 7.58 2.71 3.89
C CYS A 262 7.51 3.49 5.22
N THR A 263 6.86 2.93 6.25
CA THR A 263 6.75 3.61 7.55
C THR A 263 8.06 3.74 8.30
N ARG A 264 8.96 2.76 8.18
CA ARG A 264 10.30 2.81 8.78
C ARG A 264 11.17 3.87 8.11
N PHE A 265 11.14 3.92 6.78
CA PHE A 265 11.84 4.94 6.02
C PHE A 265 11.33 6.34 6.39
N ALA A 266 10.01 6.52 6.48
CA ALA A 266 9.41 7.77 6.92
C ALA A 266 9.92 8.22 8.31
N VAL A 267 10.05 7.30 9.27
CA VAL A 267 10.59 7.61 10.60
C VAL A 267 12.05 8.07 10.51
N ASP A 268 12.89 7.36 9.75
CA ASP A 268 14.30 7.73 9.59
C ASP A 268 14.44 9.10 8.92
N VAL A 269 13.71 9.36 7.83
CA VAL A 269 13.79 10.65 7.13
C VAL A 269 13.30 11.78 8.03
N MET A 270 12.22 11.58 8.78
CA MET A 270 11.75 12.58 9.74
C MET A 270 12.82 12.90 10.78
N MET A 271 13.51 11.89 11.32
CA MET A 271 14.59 12.10 12.30
C MET A 271 15.77 12.83 11.65
N PHE A 272 16.22 12.38 10.47
CA PHE A 272 17.40 12.92 9.81
C PHE A 272 17.20 14.29 9.16
N THR A 273 15.96 14.77 9.07
CA THR A 273 15.62 16.10 8.56
C THR A 273 15.33 17.13 9.67
N GLN A 274 15.29 16.70 10.94
CA GLN A 274 15.23 17.61 12.10
C GLN A 274 16.42 18.57 12.08
N GLN A 275 16.24 19.78 12.62
CA GLN A 275 17.27 20.82 12.59
C GLN A 275 18.55 20.38 13.30
N GLU A 276 18.43 19.59 14.37
CA GLU A 276 19.51 19.03 15.18
C GLU A 276 20.38 18.03 14.40
N PHE A 277 19.82 17.33 13.40
CA PHE A 277 20.56 16.42 12.52
C PHE A 277 20.90 17.09 11.20
N SER A 278 19.88 17.56 10.49
CA SER A 278 19.96 18.22 9.19
C SER A 278 20.82 17.45 8.18
N PHE A 279 20.72 16.12 8.16
CA PHE A 279 21.49 15.25 7.28
C PHE A 279 20.94 15.20 5.87
N PHE A 280 19.61 15.33 5.74
CA PHE A 280 18.94 15.33 4.46
C PHE A 280 18.00 16.53 4.34
N ARG A 281 17.71 16.88 3.09
CA ARG A 281 16.65 17.82 2.73
C ARG A 281 15.93 17.36 1.48
N LEU A 282 14.68 17.79 1.33
CA LEU A 282 13.92 17.68 0.09
C LEU A 282 13.75 19.07 -0.56
N PRO A 283 13.46 19.11 -1.88
CA PRO A 283 13.02 20.32 -2.56
C PRO A 283 11.71 20.87 -1.97
N ASP A 284 11.44 22.15 -2.23
CA ASP A 284 10.30 22.87 -1.69
C ASP A 284 8.95 22.28 -2.13
N GLU A 285 8.91 21.60 -3.28
CA GLU A 285 7.72 20.94 -3.81
C GLU A 285 7.30 19.70 -3.01
N PHE A 286 8.19 19.14 -2.18
CA PHE A 286 7.96 17.94 -1.37
C PHE A 286 7.74 18.22 0.13
N VAL A 287 7.76 19.49 0.53
CA VAL A 287 7.61 19.91 1.93
C VAL A 287 6.60 21.04 2.05
N THR A 288 5.99 21.20 3.22
CA THR A 288 5.19 22.41 3.51
C THR A 288 6.02 23.42 4.30
N GLY A 289 5.63 24.70 4.23
CA GLY A 289 6.27 25.79 4.96
C GLY A 289 5.44 26.28 6.15
N SER A 290 6.06 27.05 7.03
CA SER A 290 5.32 27.84 8.02
C SER A 290 4.95 29.21 7.45
N SER A 291 3.74 29.69 7.76
CA SER A 291 3.31 31.05 7.44
C SER A 291 4.00 32.14 8.28
N ILE A 292 4.72 31.77 9.34
CA ILE A 292 5.39 32.69 10.28
C ILE A 292 6.92 32.53 10.22
N MET A 293 7.42 31.31 10.04
CA MET A 293 8.85 31.00 10.04
C MET A 293 9.33 30.58 8.64
N PRO A 294 9.92 31.49 7.83
CA PRO A 294 10.25 31.22 6.43
C PRO A 294 11.27 30.09 6.23
N GLN A 295 12.13 29.83 7.21
CA GLN A 295 13.12 28.76 7.21
C GLN A 295 12.55 27.39 7.61
N LYS A 296 11.35 27.35 8.23
CA LYS A 296 10.78 26.10 8.75
C LYS A 296 10.12 25.32 7.61
N LYS A 297 10.62 24.11 7.38
CA LYS A 297 10.06 23.11 6.46
C LYS A 297 9.48 21.95 7.25
N ASN A 298 8.28 21.49 6.89
CA ASN A 298 7.63 20.32 7.46
C ASN A 298 7.60 19.21 6.42
N TYR A 299 7.88 17.98 6.87
CA TYR A 299 7.95 16.80 6.03
C TYR A 299 6.64 16.00 6.11
N ASP A 300 5.51 16.68 5.90
CA ASP A 300 4.15 16.13 6.08
C ASP A 300 3.92 14.85 5.26
N LEU A 301 4.56 14.76 4.09
CA LEU A 301 4.59 13.58 3.25
C LEU A 301 4.95 12.31 4.04
N PHE A 302 6.01 12.35 4.86
CA PHE A 302 6.44 11.22 5.67
C PHE A 302 5.60 11.03 6.92
N GLU A 303 5.05 12.11 7.49
CA GLU A 303 4.09 12.02 8.60
C GLU A 303 2.82 11.27 8.19
N ILE A 304 2.25 11.65 7.05
CA ILE A 304 1.08 10.99 6.46
C ILE A 304 1.43 9.58 6.01
N MET A 305 2.58 9.34 5.39
CA MET A 305 3.03 7.97 5.04
C MET A 305 3.10 7.06 6.27
N ARG A 306 3.63 7.56 7.38
CA ARG A 306 3.70 6.83 8.66
C ARG A 306 2.30 6.54 9.22
N ALA A 307 1.37 7.50 9.13
CA ALA A 307 -0.02 7.31 9.54
C ALA A 307 -0.76 6.31 8.64
N ASN A 308 -0.59 6.42 7.32
CA ASN A 308 -1.19 5.55 6.32
C ASN A 308 -0.78 4.09 6.50
N GLY A 309 0.46 3.82 6.93
CA GLY A 309 0.84 2.47 7.31
C GLY A 309 -0.02 1.90 8.44
N ARG A 310 -0.41 2.71 9.45
CA ARG A 310 -1.30 2.27 10.54
C ARG A 310 -2.74 2.05 10.06
N ILE A 311 -3.23 2.92 9.18
CA ILE A 311 -4.56 2.79 8.57
C ILE A 311 -4.61 1.51 7.74
N PHE A 312 -3.58 1.21 6.95
CA PHE A 312 -3.47 -0.03 6.19
C PHE A 312 -3.63 -1.28 7.08
N PHE A 313 -2.93 -1.33 8.22
CA PHE A 313 -3.07 -2.45 9.16
C PHE A 313 -4.47 -2.56 9.77
N SER A 314 -5.14 -1.44 10.03
CA SER A 314 -6.53 -1.46 10.48
C SER A 314 -7.47 -2.06 9.42
N LEU A 315 -7.29 -1.72 8.15
CA LEU A 315 -8.08 -2.26 7.04
C LEU A 315 -7.82 -3.76 6.84
N GLN A 316 -6.56 -4.19 6.91
CA GLN A 316 -6.20 -5.62 6.89
C GLN A 316 -6.85 -6.38 8.05
N GLN A 317 -6.87 -5.80 9.24
CA GLN A 317 -7.51 -6.39 10.41
C GLN A 317 -9.02 -6.50 10.20
N GLN A 318 -9.69 -5.49 9.64
CA GLN A 318 -11.12 -5.55 9.34
C GLN A 318 -11.46 -6.75 8.44
N VAL A 319 -10.70 -6.97 7.35
CA VAL A 319 -10.92 -8.12 6.45
C VAL A 319 -10.72 -9.44 7.20
N THR A 320 -9.60 -9.60 7.90
CA THR A 320 -9.28 -10.87 8.57
C THR A 320 -10.25 -11.21 9.70
N GLN A 321 -10.70 -10.22 10.48
CA GLN A 321 -11.63 -10.43 11.59
C GLN A 321 -13.04 -10.78 11.11
N VAL A 322 -13.52 -10.16 10.03
CA VAL A 322 -14.82 -10.53 9.43
C VAL A 322 -14.81 -11.99 8.98
N VAL A 323 -13.70 -12.47 8.40
CA VAL A 323 -13.59 -13.82 7.86
C VAL A 323 -13.42 -14.89 8.95
N ALA A 324 -12.70 -14.58 10.03
CA ALA A 324 -12.32 -15.55 11.07
C ALA A 324 -13.51 -16.26 11.75
N GLY A 325 -14.69 -15.63 11.78
CA GLY A 325 -15.90 -16.17 12.40
C GLY A 325 -16.84 -16.93 11.48
N LEU A 326 -16.55 -17.04 10.17
CA LEU A 326 -17.50 -17.56 9.19
C LEU A 326 -17.41 -19.07 9.00
N GLY A 327 -18.58 -19.69 8.83
CA GLY A 327 -18.69 -21.10 8.41
C GLY A 327 -18.47 -21.28 6.91
N SER A 328 -18.61 -22.50 6.41
CA SER A 328 -18.47 -22.82 4.98
C SER A 328 -19.52 -22.13 4.10
N GLY A 329 -19.17 -21.83 2.85
CA GLY A 329 -20.07 -21.24 1.87
C GLY A 329 -20.01 -19.72 1.81
N TYR A 330 -21.02 -19.10 1.20
CA TYR A 330 -21.12 -17.65 1.07
C TYR A 330 -22.01 -17.07 2.17
N HIS A 331 -21.54 -15.99 2.81
CA HIS A 331 -22.26 -15.23 3.83
C HIS A 331 -22.31 -13.75 3.45
N ARG A 332 -23.38 -13.05 3.80
CA ARG A 332 -23.55 -11.63 3.46
C ARG A 332 -22.50 -10.74 4.16
N ASP A 333 -21.97 -11.18 5.30
CA ASP A 333 -20.85 -10.57 6.03
C ASP A 333 -19.67 -10.24 5.11
N LEU A 334 -19.40 -11.10 4.13
CA LEU A 334 -18.29 -10.95 3.19
C LEU A 334 -18.40 -9.70 2.32
N GLN A 335 -19.59 -9.12 2.14
CA GLN A 335 -19.75 -7.84 1.45
C GLN A 335 -18.96 -6.72 2.14
N THR A 336 -18.90 -6.74 3.49
CA THR A 336 -18.20 -5.71 4.27
C THR A 336 -16.69 -5.73 4.07
N THR A 337 -16.12 -6.85 3.62
CA THR A 337 -14.67 -6.97 3.33
C THR A 337 -14.26 -6.19 2.07
N LYS A 338 -15.19 -5.98 1.12
CA LYS A 338 -14.89 -5.36 -0.19
C LYS A 338 -14.34 -3.95 -0.03
N LYS A 339 -14.97 -3.12 0.81
CA LYS A 339 -14.54 -1.73 1.07
C LYS A 339 -13.13 -1.69 1.64
N ALA A 340 -12.92 -2.41 2.75
CA ALA A 340 -11.64 -2.44 3.43
C ALA A 340 -10.51 -2.95 2.52
N PHE A 341 -10.79 -3.97 1.70
CA PHE A 341 -9.84 -4.49 0.74
C PHE A 341 -9.45 -3.47 -0.34
N VAL A 342 -10.43 -2.85 -1.01
CA VAL A 342 -10.18 -1.87 -2.07
C VAL A 342 -9.43 -0.66 -1.53
N GLU A 343 -9.82 -0.14 -0.37
CA GLU A 343 -9.15 0.98 0.28
C GLU A 343 -7.70 0.65 0.65
N ALA A 344 -7.45 -0.54 1.21
CA ALA A 344 -6.10 -0.95 1.60
C ALA A 344 -5.17 -1.07 0.38
N VAL A 345 -5.65 -1.68 -0.71
CA VAL A 345 -4.89 -1.78 -1.97
C VAL A 345 -4.58 -0.38 -2.52
N LYS A 346 -5.56 0.52 -2.55
CA LYS A 346 -5.38 1.89 -3.06
C LYS A 346 -4.47 2.74 -2.19
N LEU A 347 -4.53 2.56 -0.88
CA LEU A 347 -3.64 3.23 0.07
C LEU A 347 -2.19 2.75 -0.08
N SER A 348 -1.99 1.44 -0.31
CA SER A 348 -0.67 0.88 -0.57
C SER A 348 -0.11 1.36 -1.90
N GLU A 349 -0.93 1.37 -2.97
CA GLU A 349 -0.57 1.91 -4.29
C GLU A 349 -0.10 3.38 -4.19
N SER A 350 -0.91 4.26 -3.61
CA SER A 350 -0.56 5.68 -3.50
C SER A 350 0.69 5.91 -2.65
N THR A 351 0.89 5.12 -1.59
CA THR A 351 2.07 5.20 -0.72
C THR A 351 3.35 4.79 -1.46
N LEU A 352 3.33 3.68 -2.20
CA LEU A 352 4.49 3.19 -2.94
C LEU A 352 4.85 4.10 -4.12
N VAL A 353 3.85 4.60 -4.86
CA VAL A 353 4.06 5.57 -5.94
C VAL A 353 4.71 6.83 -5.39
N LEU A 354 4.20 7.37 -4.29
CA LEU A 354 4.77 8.56 -3.66
C LEU A 354 6.20 8.35 -3.18
N LEU A 355 6.48 7.19 -2.57
CA LEU A 355 7.82 6.86 -2.11
C LEU A 355 8.82 6.77 -3.27
N LYS A 356 8.43 6.11 -4.38
CA LYS A 356 9.23 6.04 -5.61
C LYS A 356 9.56 7.44 -6.14
N GLU A 357 8.61 8.37 -6.11
CA GLU A 357 8.84 9.75 -6.57
C GLU A 357 9.72 10.56 -5.61
N ALA A 358 9.61 10.35 -4.29
CA ALA A 358 10.34 11.16 -3.30
C ALA A 358 11.82 10.76 -3.13
N VAL A 359 12.15 9.47 -3.20
CA VAL A 359 13.52 8.95 -2.94
C VAL A 359 14.60 9.60 -3.83
N PRO A 360 14.39 9.79 -5.16
CA PRO A 360 15.36 10.47 -6.01
C PRO A 360 15.69 11.90 -5.57
N PHE A 361 14.74 12.60 -4.96
CA PHE A 361 14.89 13.98 -4.51
C PHE A 361 15.46 14.13 -3.10
N LEU A 362 15.73 13.04 -2.39
CA LEU A 362 16.38 13.13 -1.08
C LEU A 362 17.83 13.60 -1.25
N HIS A 363 18.13 14.83 -0.85
CA HIS A 363 19.46 15.43 -0.99
C HIS A 363 20.21 15.37 0.34
N ALA A 364 21.41 14.78 0.31
CA ALA A 364 22.29 14.77 1.47
C ALA A 364 22.93 16.15 1.68
N VAL A 365 22.96 16.60 2.94
CA VAL A 365 23.70 17.79 3.37
C VAL A 365 25.08 17.33 3.83
N GLU A 366 26.00 17.20 2.86
CA GLU A 366 27.30 16.53 3.09
C GLU A 366 28.11 17.14 4.23
N GLN A 367 28.06 18.46 4.40
CA GLN A 367 28.77 19.15 5.47
C GLN A 367 28.31 18.66 6.85
N ASN A 368 26.99 18.54 7.06
CA ASN A 368 26.43 18.12 8.33
C ASN A 368 26.70 16.64 8.60
N LEU A 369 26.59 15.80 7.57
CA LEU A 369 26.96 14.38 7.67
C LEU A 369 28.43 14.22 8.05
N LYS A 370 29.36 14.89 7.36
CA LYS A 370 30.80 14.84 7.68
C LYS A 370 31.08 15.39 9.08
N ALA A 371 30.46 16.50 9.48
CA ALA A 371 30.62 17.06 10.83
C ALA A 371 30.07 16.14 11.93
N SER A 372 29.07 15.30 11.61
CA SER A 372 28.50 14.35 12.56
C SER A 372 29.35 13.11 12.82
N MET A 373 30.39 12.89 12.00
CA MET A 373 31.36 11.79 12.13
C MET A 373 32.40 12.09 13.23
N THR A 374 31.99 11.97 14.49
CA THR A 374 32.85 12.28 15.64
C THR A 374 33.87 11.17 15.92
N GLU A 375 34.97 11.52 16.61
CA GLU A 375 36.09 10.59 16.91
C GLU A 375 35.60 9.32 17.62
N GLU A 376 34.57 9.44 18.45
CA GLU A 376 34.04 8.33 19.25
C GLU A 376 33.46 7.19 18.41
N LEU A 377 32.95 7.48 17.22
CA LEU A 377 32.43 6.47 16.29
C LEU A 377 33.52 5.48 15.88
N PHE A 378 34.76 5.96 15.69
CA PHE A 378 35.87 5.18 15.15
C PHE A 378 36.65 4.40 16.23
N VAL A 379 36.30 4.55 17.51
CA VAL A 379 36.98 3.85 18.62
C VAL A 379 36.92 2.33 18.44
N THR A 380 35.77 1.80 18.01
CA THR A 380 35.62 0.37 17.75
C THR A 380 36.42 -0.09 16.54
N ASP A 381 36.53 0.75 15.50
CA ASP A 381 37.33 0.44 14.31
C ASP A 381 38.83 0.31 14.66
N GLU A 382 39.33 1.20 15.52
CA GLU A 382 40.70 1.14 16.03
C GLU A 382 40.98 -0.15 16.83
N VAL A 383 40.01 -0.63 17.62
CA VAL A 383 40.11 -1.95 18.28
C VAL A 383 40.29 -3.05 17.23
N TYR A 384 39.46 -3.06 16.19
CA TYR A 384 39.54 -4.08 15.14
C TYR A 384 40.80 -3.96 14.28
N ARG A 385 41.37 -2.76 14.11
CA ARG A 385 42.68 -2.56 13.47
C ARG A 385 43.80 -3.29 14.24
N ARG A 386 43.81 -3.20 15.57
CA ARG A 386 44.78 -3.90 16.43
C ARG A 386 44.54 -5.42 16.44
N VAL A 387 43.28 -5.85 16.41
CA VAL A 387 42.93 -7.28 16.26
C VAL A 387 43.40 -7.84 14.92
N ALA A 388 43.19 -7.11 13.82
CA ALA A 388 43.68 -7.49 12.50
C ALA A 388 45.21 -7.56 12.44
N ALA A 389 45.93 -6.81 13.28
CA ALA A 389 47.37 -6.88 13.44
C ALA A 389 47.86 -8.05 14.34
N GLY A 390 46.95 -8.88 14.86
CA GLY A 390 47.27 -10.10 15.61
C GLY A 390 47.03 -10.02 17.12
N GLU A 391 46.52 -8.91 17.65
CA GLU A 391 46.20 -8.80 19.07
C GLU A 391 44.89 -9.53 19.43
N ALA A 392 44.81 -10.05 20.66
CA ALA A 392 43.56 -10.58 21.19
C ALA A 392 42.55 -9.44 21.44
N PHE A 393 41.29 -9.65 21.03
CA PHE A 393 40.23 -8.63 21.10
C PHE A 393 40.10 -7.93 22.45
N ARG A 394 40.09 -8.68 23.56
CA ARG A 394 39.90 -8.10 24.90
C ARG A 394 41.07 -7.20 25.31
N SER A 395 42.29 -7.57 24.95
CA SER A 395 43.48 -6.76 25.20
C SER A 395 43.45 -5.48 24.36
N ALA A 396 43.18 -5.61 23.05
CA ALA A 396 43.05 -4.47 22.15
C ALA A 396 41.96 -3.48 22.62
N TYR A 397 40.81 -4.00 23.02
CA TYR A 397 39.71 -3.20 23.55
C TYR A 397 40.08 -2.42 24.81
N GLN A 398 40.75 -3.06 25.78
CA GLN A 398 41.16 -2.39 27.03
C GLN A 398 42.16 -1.25 26.77
N ILE A 399 43.11 -1.46 25.86
CA ILE A 399 44.12 -0.46 25.48
C ILE A 399 43.44 0.74 24.83
N VAL A 400 42.67 0.51 23.76
CA VAL A 400 42.02 1.60 23.01
C VAL A 400 41.01 2.35 23.88
N LYS A 401 40.28 1.63 24.76
CA LYS A 401 39.38 2.26 25.73
C LYS A 401 40.14 3.21 26.67
N ALA A 402 41.28 2.76 27.23
CA ALA A 402 42.07 3.58 28.15
C ALA A 402 42.64 4.82 27.45
N GLU A 403 43.20 4.66 26.25
CA GLU A 403 43.72 5.75 25.41
C GLU A 403 42.63 6.79 25.10
N PHE A 404 41.44 6.31 24.75
CA PHE A 404 40.30 7.18 24.46
C PHE A 404 39.78 7.91 25.71
N GLN A 405 39.71 7.25 26.87
CA GLN A 405 39.34 7.89 28.13
C GLN A 405 40.35 8.96 28.57
N GLU A 406 41.65 8.70 28.39
CA GLU A 406 42.69 9.67 28.69
C GLU A 406 42.59 10.90 27.77
N LYS A 407 42.33 10.70 26.47
CA LYS A 407 42.07 11.79 25.52
C LYS A 407 40.87 12.64 25.92
N LEU A 408 39.76 12.02 26.32
CA LEU A 408 38.56 12.74 26.77
C LEU A 408 38.86 13.60 27.99
N LYS A 409 39.57 13.04 28.99
CA LYS A 409 39.97 13.79 30.18
C LYS A 409 40.81 15.02 29.83
N LYS A 410 41.81 14.87 28.94
CA LYS A 410 42.64 16.00 28.49
C LYS A 410 41.82 17.10 27.78
N LYS A 411 40.82 16.72 26.98
CA LYS A 411 39.90 17.70 26.34
C LYS A 411 39.06 18.45 27.38
N GLN A 412 38.56 17.75 28.40
CA GLN A 412 37.80 18.35 29.51
C GLN A 412 38.67 19.32 30.31
N ASP A 413 39.87 18.88 30.74
CA ASP A 413 40.80 19.71 31.50
C ASP A 413 41.21 20.98 30.71
N ALA A 414 41.34 20.89 29.38
CA ALA A 414 41.66 22.03 28.52
C ALA A 414 40.48 23.03 28.40
N GLN A 415 39.25 22.54 28.27
CA GLN A 415 38.05 23.39 28.22
C GLN A 415 37.81 24.10 29.56
N GLU A 416 38.06 23.43 30.68
CA GLU A 416 37.96 24.05 32.02
C GLU A 416 38.97 25.19 32.20
N ARG A 417 40.20 25.03 31.68
CA ARG A 417 41.22 26.08 31.71
C ARG A 417 40.84 27.30 30.86
N GLU A 418 40.38 27.10 29.62
CA GLU A 418 39.92 28.19 28.75
C GLU A 418 38.71 28.94 29.33
N THR A 419 37.84 28.23 30.07
CA THR A 419 36.67 28.84 30.70
C THR A 419 37.06 29.68 31.92
N ASN A 420 38.04 29.22 32.72
CA ASN A 420 38.56 29.97 33.85
C ASN A 420 39.35 31.22 33.40
N GLU A 421 40.15 31.13 32.33
CA GLU A 421 40.89 32.28 31.77
C GLU A 421 39.96 33.37 31.22
N ARG A 422 38.81 33.00 30.62
CA ARG A 422 37.80 33.98 30.18
C ARG A 422 36.96 34.59 31.31
N GLY A 423 36.92 33.94 32.48
CA GLY A 423 36.24 34.46 33.68
C GLY A 423 37.05 35.55 34.39
N GLU A 424 38.38 35.47 34.33
CA GLU A 424 39.29 36.45 34.97
C GLU A 424 39.38 37.77 34.19
N ASP A 425 39.25 37.75 32.85
CA ASP A 425 39.22 38.97 32.02
C ASP A 425 37.88 39.75 32.06
N GLY A 426 36.84 39.18 32.66
CA GLY A 426 35.48 39.75 32.71
C GLY A 426 35.16 40.59 33.95
N GLU A 427 35.97 40.52 35.02
CA GLU A 427 35.67 41.20 36.29
C GLU A 427 36.34 42.58 36.46
N GLU A 428 37.28 42.98 35.60
CA GLU A 428 37.93 44.31 35.70
C GLU A 428 37.23 45.43 34.89
N GLY A 429 36.15 45.13 34.16
CA GLY A 429 35.59 46.05 33.16
C GLY A 429 34.34 46.87 33.53
N ASP A 430 33.53 46.49 34.53
CA ASP A 430 32.10 46.86 34.52
C ASP A 430 31.54 47.56 35.78
N ILE A 431 32.38 48.19 36.61
CA ILE A 431 31.89 48.94 37.80
C ILE A 431 31.55 50.42 37.51
N GLU A 432 31.92 50.98 36.36
CA GLU A 432 31.58 52.38 36.06
C GLU A 432 30.78 52.57 34.76
N ARG A 433 29.48 52.89 34.97
CA ARG A 433 28.55 53.69 34.13
C ARG A 433 27.49 52.89 33.39
N GLY A 434 26.28 52.84 33.98
CA GLY A 434 25.13 52.34 33.23
C GLY A 434 23.76 52.50 33.88
N GLY A 435 23.56 53.48 34.76
CA GLY A 435 22.21 53.81 35.24
C GLY A 435 21.31 54.33 34.11
N LYS A 436 20.17 53.67 33.89
CA LYS A 436 18.86 54.14 33.37
C LYS A 436 18.28 53.32 32.22
N ARG A 437 17.00 52.96 32.43
CA ARG A 437 15.93 52.63 31.47
C ARG A 437 16.00 51.19 30.92
N ARG A 438 14.90 50.44 30.80
CA ARG A 438 13.51 50.85 30.51
C ARG A 438 12.53 49.73 30.90
N ARG A 439 11.34 50.16 31.32
CA ARG A 439 10.08 49.39 31.37
C ARG A 439 9.56 49.11 29.96
N GLU A 440 8.75 48.06 29.87
CA GLU A 440 7.63 47.83 28.93
C GLU A 440 7.98 47.63 27.45
N ALA A 441 7.81 46.39 26.96
CA ALA A 441 6.64 45.97 26.17
C ALA A 441 6.51 44.44 26.24
#